data_AF-A0ABD0NLZ3-F1
#
_entry.id   AF-A0ABD0NLZ3-F1
#
_cell.length_a   1.000
_cell.length_b   1.000
_cell.length_c   1.000
_cell.angle_alpha   90.00
_cell.angle_beta   90.00
_cell.angle_gamma   90.00
#
_symmetry.space_group_name_H-M   'P 1'
#
loop_
_entity.id
_entity.type
_entity.pdbx_description
1 polymer ?
#
loop_
_entity_poly.entity_id
_entity_poly.type
_entity_poly.pdbx_seq_one_letter_code
_entity_poly.pdbx_strand_id
1 'polypeptide(L)' 'LPELDELTMEQVVVELESRCQQNMQQAIETEEGLGIEYDEDVVCDVCRSPEGEDGNEMVFCDKCNVCVHQ' A
#
# COMPACT_ATOMS: atom_id res chain seq x y z
N LEU A 1 -18.47 34.76 11.02
CA LEU A 1 -17.12 34.17 10.91
C LEU A 1 -16.26 35.18 10.15
N PRO A 2 -15.02 35.46 10.58
CA PRO A 2 -14.13 36.31 9.79
C PRO A 2 -13.90 35.65 8.42
N GLU A 3 -13.86 36.45 7.37
CA GLU A 3 -13.53 35.97 6.03
C GLU A 3 -12.05 35.60 6.01
N LEU A 4 -11.75 34.37 5.58
CA LEU A 4 -10.39 33.91 5.34
C LEU A 4 -9.88 34.61 4.08
N ASP A 5 -8.74 35.28 4.19
CA ASP A 5 -8.09 35.85 3.02
C ASP A 5 -7.49 34.76 2.14
N GLU A 6 -7.48 34.99 0.83
CA GLU A 6 -7.00 34.04 -0.18
C GLU A 6 -5.54 33.64 0.08
N LEU A 7 -4.70 34.57 0.54
CA LEU A 7 -3.28 34.31 0.79
C LEU A 7 -3.10 33.34 1.97
N THR A 8 -3.85 33.51 3.07
CA THR A 8 -3.84 32.56 4.19
C THR A 8 -4.36 31.19 3.75
N MET A 9 -5.38 31.14 2.90
CA MET A 9 -5.89 29.88 2.36
C MET A 9 -4.83 29.16 1.51
N GLU A 10 -4.16 29.86 0.61
CA GLU A 10 -3.07 29.31 -0.21
C GLU A 10 -1.92 28.78 0.67
N GLN A 11 -1.49 29.55 1.68
CA GLN A 11 -0.44 29.14 2.61
C GLN A 11 -0.79 27.86 3.38
N VAL A 12 -2.03 27.76 3.86
CA VAL A 12 -2.50 26.56 4.58
C VAL A 12 -2.54 25.35 3.65
N VAL A 13 -3.00 25.50 2.40
CA VAL A 13 -3.05 24.40 1.44
C VAL A 13 -1.64 23.90 1.11
N VAL A 14 -0.69 24.81 0.84
CA VAL A 14 0.71 24.44 0.56
C VAL A 14 1.35 23.70 1.74
N GLU A 15 1.10 24.16 2.96
CA GLU A 15 1.61 23.48 4.16
C GLU A 15 1.00 22.08 4.32
N LEU A 16 -0.29 21.92 4.03
CA LEU A 16 -0.97 20.62 4.06
C LEU A 16 -0.42 19.66 3.00
N GLU A 17 -0.17 20.14 1.78
CA GLU A 17 0.44 19.35 0.70
C GLU A 17 1.85 18.89 1.07
N SER A 18 2.68 19.81 1.59
CA SER A 18 4.03 19.50 2.08
C SER A 18 4.02 18.43 3.16
N ARG A 19 3.13 18.56 4.15
CA ARG A 19 2.96 17.55 5.21
C ARG A 19 2.46 16.23 4.68
N CYS A 20 1.53 16.23 3.73
CA CYS A 20 1.05 15.00 3.09
C CYS A 20 2.19 14.28 2.37
N GLN A 21 3.00 15.02 1.61
CA GLN A 21 4.17 14.47 0.92
C GLN A 21 5.20 13.90 1.89
N GLN A 22 5.49 14.61 2.99
CA GLN A 22 6.40 14.11 4.02
C GLN A 22 5.85 12.86 4.71
N ASN A 23 4.57 12.86 5.06
CA ASN A 23 3.91 11.71 5.67
C ASN A 23 3.91 10.51 4.72
N MET A 24 3.69 10.73 3.41
CA MET A 24 3.75 9.66 2.41
C MET A 24 5.18 9.15 2.23
N GLN A 25 6.18 10.04 2.20
CA GLN A 25 7.59 9.64 2.12
C GLN A 25 8.01 8.84 3.37
N GLN A 26 7.60 9.30 4.56
CA GLN A 26 7.81 8.57 5.80
C GLN A 26 7.05 7.24 5.80
N ALA A 27 5.80 7.21 5.33
CA ALA A 27 5.05 5.97 5.19
C ALA A 27 5.77 5.02 4.22
N ILE A 28 6.30 5.48 3.09
CA ILE A 28 7.09 4.65 2.16
C ILE A 28 8.41 4.17 2.79
N GLU A 29 9.07 4.99 3.59
CA GLU A 29 10.32 4.64 4.27
C GLU A 29 10.12 3.73 5.49
N THR A 30 8.93 3.78 6.12
CA THR A 30 8.61 3.03 7.35
C THR A 30 7.62 1.89 7.16
N GLU A 31 6.82 1.90 6.10
CA GLU A 31 6.19 0.71 5.53
C GLU A 31 7.30 -0.07 4.83
N GLU A 32 7.80 -1.10 5.51
CA GLU A 32 8.04 -2.36 4.80
C GLU A 32 6.84 -2.56 3.86
N GLY A 33 7.09 -2.47 2.54
CA GLY A 33 6.06 -2.26 1.52
C GLY A 33 4.80 -3.07 1.79
N LEU A 34 3.63 -2.48 1.51
CA LEU A 34 2.30 -3.10 1.61
C LEU A 34 2.44 -4.63 1.58
N GLY A 35 2.41 -5.26 2.76
CA GLY A 35 2.91 -6.62 3.02
C GLY A 35 2.15 -7.75 2.34
N ILE A 36 1.63 -7.53 1.13
CA ILE A 36 1.08 -8.56 0.27
C ILE A 36 2.17 -9.51 -0.27
N GLU A 37 3.44 -9.14 -0.13
CA GLU A 37 4.53 -9.96 -0.66
C GLU A 37 4.82 -11.18 0.21
N TYR A 38 4.53 -11.11 1.51
CA TYR A 38 4.79 -12.21 2.46
C TYR A 38 3.86 -12.13 3.68
N ASP A 39 2.54 -12.12 3.47
CA ASP A 39 1.64 -12.47 4.57
C ASP A 39 1.69 -14.00 4.73
N GLU A 40 2.14 -14.50 5.89
CA GLU A 40 2.19 -15.95 6.19
C GLU A 40 0.77 -16.59 6.16
N ASP A 41 -0.26 -15.75 6.10
CA ASP A 41 -1.67 -16.12 5.96
C ASP A 41 -2.17 -16.14 4.48
N VAL A 42 -1.35 -15.77 3.50
CA VAL A 42 -1.72 -15.84 2.07
C VAL A 42 -1.68 -17.29 1.62
N VAL A 43 -2.88 -17.87 1.51
CA VAL A 43 -3.12 -19.19 0.95
C VAL A 43 -3.46 -19.09 -0.53
N CYS A 44 -3.18 -20.15 -1.28
CA CYS A 44 -3.66 -20.24 -2.65
C CYS A 44 -5.20 -20.22 -2.68
N ASP A 45 -5.78 -19.31 -3.48
CA ASP A 45 -7.24 -19.13 -3.60
C ASP A 45 -7.97 -20.40 -4.08
N VAL A 46 -7.23 -21.32 -4.72
CA VAL A 46 -7.77 -22.57 -5.27
C VAL A 46 -7.74 -23.70 -4.23
N CYS A 47 -6.59 -23.94 -3.59
CA CYS A 47 -6.40 -25.11 -2.73
C CYS A 47 -6.42 -24.80 -1.22
N ARG A 48 -6.39 -23.50 -0.86
CA ARG A 48 -6.29 -23.00 0.53
C ARG A 48 -5.08 -23.51 1.31
N SER A 49 -4.04 -23.95 0.61
CA SER A 49 -2.77 -24.34 1.24
C SER A 49 -1.82 -23.13 1.28
N PRO A 50 -1.13 -22.88 2.41
CA PRO A 50 -0.06 -21.89 2.53
C PRO A 50 1.29 -22.40 2.01
N GLU A 51 1.39 -23.69 1.67
CA GLU A 51 2.66 -24.33 1.31
C GLU A 51 2.96 -24.16 -0.18
N GLY A 52 4.05 -23.47 -0.51
CA GLY A 52 4.68 -23.52 -1.83
C GLY A 52 5.69 -24.66 -1.87
N GLU A 53 5.49 -25.62 -2.78
CA GLU A 53 6.43 -26.74 -2.98
C GLU A 53 7.39 -26.42 -4.13
N ASP A 54 8.58 -27.06 -4.15
CA ASP A 54 9.54 -26.91 -5.24
C ASP A 54 8.94 -27.40 -6.57
N GLY A 55 8.75 -26.47 -7.52
CA GLY A 55 7.99 -26.70 -8.76
C GLY A 55 6.50 -26.35 -8.71
N ASN A 56 6.01 -25.79 -7.60
CA ASN A 56 4.64 -25.30 -7.41
C ASN A 56 4.69 -23.96 -6.63
N GLU A 57 5.40 -22.98 -7.20
CA GLU A 57 5.59 -21.67 -6.59
C GLU A 57 4.28 -20.86 -6.56
N MET A 58 4.12 -20.03 -5.54
CA MET A 58 2.98 -19.12 -5.43
C MET A 58 3.16 -17.94 -6.40
N VAL A 59 2.20 -17.75 -7.30
CA VAL A 59 2.17 -16.70 -8.31
C VAL A 59 1.04 -15.73 -8.00
N PHE A 60 1.38 -14.45 -7.92
CA PHE A 60 0.43 -13.38 -7.69
C PHE A 60 0.05 -12.68 -9.00
N CYS A 61 -1.24 -12.38 -9.18
CA CYS A 61 -1.73 -11.62 -10.31
C CYS A 61 -2.10 -10.19 -9.90
N ASP A 62 -1.28 -9.20 -10.25
CA ASP A 62 -1.50 -7.77 -9.93
C ASP A 62 -2.83 -7.19 -10.44
N LYS A 63 -3.37 -7.77 -11.51
CA LYS A 63 -4.63 -7.30 -12.11
C LYS A 63 -5.86 -7.79 -11.35
N CYS A 64 -5.77 -8.99 -10.78
CA CYS A 64 -6.89 -9.66 -10.13
C CYS A 64 -6.75 -9.70 -8.60
N ASN A 65 -5.57 -9.35 -8.07
CA ASN A 65 -5.22 -9.41 -6.65
C ASN A 65 -5.49 -10.80 -6.04
N VAL A 66 -5.17 -11.85 -6.81
CA VAL A 66 -5.34 -13.27 -6.44
C VAL A 66 -3.99 -13.95 -6.38
N CYS A 67 -3.86 -14.93 -5.48
CA CYS A 67 -2.66 -15.73 -5.31
C CYS A 67 -2.97 -17.21 -5.61
N VAL A 68 -2.23 -17.79 -6.55
CA VAL A 68 -2.43 -19.18 -6.97
C VAL A 68 -1.09 -19.88 -7.13
N HIS A 69 -1.06 -21.20 -6.94
CA HIS A 69 0.10 -22.00 -7.30
C HIS A 69 0.28 -22.06 -8.84
N GLN A 70 1.54 -22.21 -9.28
CA GLN A 70 1.96 -22.31 -10.69
C GLN A 70 1.39 -23.53 -11.43
#